data_AF-A0A7C2URJ0-F1
#
_entry.id   AF-A0A7C2URJ0-F1
#
_cell.length_a   1.000
_cell.length_b   1.000
_cell.length_c   1.000
_cell.angle_alpha   90.00
_cell.angle_beta   90.00
_cell.angle_gamma   90.00
#
_symmetry.space_group_name_H-M   'P 1'
#
loop_
_entity.id
_entity.type
_entity.pdbx_description
1 polymer ?
#
loop_
_entity_poly.entity_id
_entity_poly.type
_entity_poly.pdbx_seq_one_letter_code
_entity_poly.pdbx_strand_id
1 'polypeptide(L)'
;MSCPPPPAGSPRFARGTAQTRFPLPAGGTSRRGLSFIRAFGGVFPASRGKPSCPPTRFHLLAGGTSRRGSSTSHRLVNFSLAVGLALVFPALLPAQQPAAPTVRLKDIAQIRGVRTNQLVGYGIVVGLEGTGDSNGALFTVQSVANMLERFGITVPPNALKVKNVAAVMVTAELPPFARAGNTIDVVVSSIGDARSLQGGTLLQTPLRGADGQVYAVAQGPLSIGGFNFGGGGARVQRNHTTVGRIPNGALIEREVPANFLQGDNSLTIQLHKPDFTTAARV
;
A
#
# COMPACT_ATOMS: atom_id res chain seq x y z
N MET A 1 -51.03 -28.63 23.31
CA MET A 1 -50.49 -27.66 24.27
C MET A 1 -49.50 -26.79 23.53
N SER A 2 -49.98 -25.63 23.06
CA SER A 2 -49.30 -24.70 22.16
C SER A 2 -49.28 -23.33 22.84
N CYS A 3 -48.09 -22.73 22.98
CA CYS A 3 -47.95 -21.39 23.56
C CYS A 3 -48.31 -20.29 22.55
N PRO A 4 -48.87 -19.15 23.00
CA PRO A 4 -49.21 -18.03 22.13
C PRO A 4 -47.98 -17.18 21.77
N PRO A 5 -48.01 -16.45 20.64
CA PRO A 5 -46.92 -15.57 20.22
C PRO A 5 -46.94 -14.20 20.94
N PRO A 6 -45.78 -13.54 21.11
CA PRO A 6 -45.67 -12.24 21.75
C PRO A 6 -46.03 -11.06 20.81
N PRO A 7 -46.45 -9.90 21.36
CA PRO A 7 -46.95 -8.77 20.58
C PRO A 7 -45.85 -8.00 19.83
N ALA A 8 -46.24 -7.42 18.70
CA ALA A 8 -45.43 -6.59 17.83
C ALA A 8 -45.23 -5.18 18.41
N GLY A 9 -43.98 -4.71 18.42
CA GLY A 9 -43.65 -3.30 18.61
C GLY A 9 -42.57 -3.06 19.66
N SER A 10 -41.31 -2.96 19.23
CA SER A 10 -40.26 -2.29 20.00
C SER A 10 -39.49 -1.31 19.10
N PRO A 11 -39.08 -0.15 19.65
CA PRO A 11 -38.55 0.95 18.85
C PRO A 11 -37.16 0.63 18.29
N ARG A 12 -36.94 1.06 17.04
CA ARG A 12 -35.66 0.96 16.34
C ARG A 12 -34.58 1.71 17.13
N PHE A 13 -33.62 0.98 17.68
CA PHE A 13 -32.33 1.57 18.06
C PHE A 13 -31.63 2.04 16.80
N ALA A 14 -31.71 3.35 16.53
CA ALA A 14 -30.89 4.01 15.55
C ALA A 14 -29.41 3.88 15.98
N ARG A 15 -28.62 3.12 15.23
CA ARG A 15 -27.15 3.21 15.31
C ARG A 15 -26.76 4.60 14.83
N GLY A 16 -26.61 5.53 15.78
CA GLY A 16 -26.10 6.86 15.52
C GLY A 16 -24.65 6.78 15.02
N THR A 17 -24.45 6.99 13.72
CA THR A 17 -23.13 7.38 13.22
C THR A 17 -22.93 8.84 13.59
N ALA A 18 -21.97 9.15 14.46
CA ALA A 18 -21.53 10.52 14.68
C ALA A 18 -20.94 11.05 13.36
N GLN A 19 -21.62 12.01 12.75
CA GLN A 19 -21.21 12.68 11.52
C GLN A 19 -21.11 14.17 11.81
N THR A 20 -19.92 14.75 11.70
CA THR A 20 -19.69 16.19 11.81
C THR A 20 -19.68 16.81 10.41
N ARG A 21 -20.42 17.90 10.23
CA ARG A 21 -20.65 18.57 8.94
C ARG A 21 -19.95 19.93 8.95
N PHE A 22 -19.00 20.14 8.04
CA PHE A 22 -18.31 21.43 7.88
C PHE A 22 -18.73 22.10 6.56
N PRO A 23 -19.13 23.39 6.57
CA PRO A 23 -19.30 24.19 5.36
C PRO A 23 -17.96 24.78 4.90
N LEU A 24 -17.70 24.79 3.58
CA LEU A 24 -16.52 25.43 2.98
C LEU A 24 -16.90 26.73 2.26
N PRO A 25 -16.05 27.79 2.31
CA PRO A 25 -16.25 29.01 1.55
C PRO A 25 -15.78 28.85 0.09
N ALA A 26 -16.46 29.56 -0.81
CA ALA A 26 -16.18 29.58 -2.25
C ALA A 26 -15.13 30.63 -2.63
N GLY A 27 -14.28 30.30 -3.62
CA GLY A 27 -13.70 31.27 -4.56
C GLY A 27 -12.18 31.38 -4.60
N GLY A 28 -11.63 31.51 -5.83
CA GLY A 28 -10.40 32.28 -6.07
C GLY A 28 -9.31 31.64 -6.93
N THR A 29 -9.38 31.85 -8.24
CA THR A 29 -8.34 31.64 -9.26
C THR A 29 -7.05 32.43 -9.02
N SER A 30 -5.86 31.87 -9.30
CA SER A 30 -4.73 32.66 -9.81
C SER A 30 -3.69 31.83 -10.57
N ARG A 31 -3.33 32.33 -11.76
CA ARG A 31 -2.28 31.90 -12.68
C ARG A 31 -0.88 32.26 -12.18
N ARG A 32 0.13 31.52 -12.68
CA ARG A 32 1.54 31.86 -13.04
C ARG A 32 2.33 30.53 -12.94
N GLY A 33 3.09 30.03 -13.92
CA GLY A 33 3.78 30.64 -15.05
C GLY A 33 5.30 30.62 -14.79
N LEU A 34 6.04 29.95 -15.68
CA LEU A 34 7.51 29.91 -15.89
C LEU A 34 8.36 29.02 -14.95
N SER A 35 9.51 28.46 -15.34
CA SER A 35 10.14 27.99 -16.60
C SER A 35 11.61 27.66 -16.27
N PHE A 36 12.21 26.67 -16.95
CA PHE A 36 13.67 26.42 -17.12
C PHE A 36 14.49 26.04 -15.87
N ILE A 37 15.49 25.13 -15.86
CA ILE A 37 16.72 24.93 -16.68
C ILE A 37 17.15 23.43 -16.50
N ARG A 38 17.28 22.56 -17.51
CA ARG A 38 18.40 22.22 -18.45
C ARG A 38 19.74 21.69 -17.88
N ALA A 39 19.99 20.41 -18.21
CA ALA A 39 21.26 19.73 -18.57
C ALA A 39 22.42 19.55 -17.57
N PHE A 40 22.89 18.30 -17.41
CA PHE A 40 24.14 17.81 -18.03
C PHE A 40 24.29 16.28 -17.87
N GLY A 41 24.75 15.62 -18.93
CA GLY A 41 25.10 14.20 -18.95
C GLY A 41 26.55 13.93 -18.53
N GLY A 42 26.86 12.66 -18.24
CA GLY A 42 28.21 12.18 -17.98
C GLY A 42 28.22 10.69 -17.63
N VAL A 43 29.12 9.95 -18.28
CA VAL A 43 29.16 8.49 -18.46
C VAL A 43 29.97 7.78 -17.35
N PHE A 44 29.60 6.52 -17.11
CA PHE A 44 30.23 5.41 -16.35
C PHE A 44 31.78 5.27 -16.50
N PRO A 45 32.52 4.65 -15.55
CA PRO A 45 32.50 3.19 -15.39
C PRO A 45 32.66 2.60 -13.96
N ALA A 46 32.47 1.29 -13.93
CA ALA A 46 32.37 0.39 -12.79
C ALA A 46 33.64 0.25 -11.92
N SER A 47 33.44 -0.01 -10.62
CA SER A 47 34.38 -0.85 -9.87
C SER A 47 33.68 -1.54 -8.68
N ARG A 48 34.19 -2.75 -8.38
CA ARG A 48 33.71 -3.71 -7.38
C ARG A 48 34.09 -3.27 -5.97
N GLY A 49 33.26 -3.59 -4.98
CA GLY A 49 33.69 -3.68 -3.58
C GLY A 49 32.62 -3.32 -2.55
N LYS A 50 32.10 -4.32 -1.85
CA LYS A 50 31.44 -4.21 -0.54
C LYS A 50 32.34 -4.95 0.47
N PRO A 51 32.10 -4.86 1.80
CA PRO A 51 31.74 -3.69 2.61
C PRO A 51 32.56 -3.66 3.93
N SER A 52 32.67 -2.50 4.61
CA SER A 52 32.90 -2.49 6.07
C SER A 52 32.61 -1.13 6.70
N CYS A 53 31.71 -1.11 7.68
CA CYS A 53 31.58 -0.04 8.67
C CYS A 53 32.69 -0.17 9.72
N PRO A 54 33.21 0.93 10.28
CA PRO A 54 33.98 0.90 11.51
C PRO A 54 33.13 1.36 12.71
N PRO A 55 33.25 0.73 13.89
CA PRO A 55 32.94 1.38 15.16
C PRO A 55 34.23 1.97 15.76
N THR A 56 34.17 3.27 16.07
CA THR A 56 35.26 4.01 16.72
C THR A 56 35.36 3.61 18.19
N ARG A 57 36.57 3.18 18.56
CA ARG A 57 37.02 2.75 19.88
C ARG A 57 37.71 3.94 20.55
N PHE A 58 37.36 4.27 21.79
CA PHE A 58 38.27 4.99 22.69
C PHE A 58 38.23 4.36 24.08
N HIS A 59 39.27 3.58 24.36
CA HIS A 59 39.75 3.30 25.71
C HIS A 59 40.62 4.47 26.15
N LEU A 60 40.58 4.86 27.42
CA LEU A 60 41.83 5.10 28.16
C LEU A 60 41.64 4.84 29.65
N LEU A 61 42.67 4.18 30.18
CA LEU A 61 42.89 3.63 31.50
C LEU A 61 43.39 4.67 32.52
N ALA A 62 43.57 4.13 33.73
CA ALA A 62 44.43 4.57 34.84
C ALA A 62 43.71 5.48 35.84
N GLY A 63 43.77 5.24 37.14
CA GLY A 63 44.75 4.47 37.93
C GLY A 63 44.87 5.24 39.25
N GLY A 64 44.69 4.55 40.38
CA GLY A 64 44.77 5.19 41.69
C GLY A 64 46.18 5.63 42.05
N THR A 65 46.30 6.55 43.01
CA THR A 65 47.04 6.31 44.26
C THR A 65 46.92 7.51 45.20
N SER A 66 46.96 7.16 46.48
CA SER A 66 47.01 8.01 47.67
C SER A 66 48.42 8.56 47.89
N ARG A 67 48.54 9.82 48.34
CA ARG A 67 49.36 10.22 49.51
C ARG A 67 49.26 11.73 49.83
N ARG A 68 48.79 12.00 51.06
CA ARG A 68 49.39 12.79 52.16
C ARG A 68 50.10 14.13 51.82
N GLY A 69 49.68 15.21 52.47
CA GLY A 69 50.51 16.42 52.64
C GLY A 69 49.75 17.62 53.17
N SER A 70 49.94 17.93 54.44
CA SER A 70 49.37 19.02 55.24
C SER A 70 49.87 20.42 54.85
N SER A 71 49.01 21.44 54.97
CA SER A 71 49.36 22.72 55.63
C SER A 71 48.10 23.58 55.84
N THR A 72 47.81 23.89 57.11
CA THR A 72 47.55 25.25 57.65
C THR A 72 47.59 26.38 56.61
N SER A 73 46.69 27.37 56.58
CA SER A 73 46.15 28.15 57.71
C SER A 73 45.03 29.09 57.25
N HIS A 74 44.10 29.36 58.18
CA HIS A 74 43.21 30.52 58.33
C HIS A 74 42.93 31.44 57.12
N ARG A 75 41.65 31.54 56.76
CA ARG A 75 40.90 32.82 56.78
C ARG A 75 39.39 32.57 56.64
N LEU A 76 38.72 32.63 57.79
CA LEU A 76 37.29 32.83 57.94
C LEU A 76 36.95 34.26 57.49
N VAL A 77 36.34 34.45 56.31
CA VAL A 77 35.55 35.66 56.00
C VAL A 77 34.47 35.33 54.97
N ASN A 78 33.21 35.46 55.39
CA ASN A 78 31.99 35.72 54.61
C ASN A 78 31.44 34.63 53.68
N PHE A 79 30.97 33.54 54.29
CA PHE A 79 30.14 32.51 53.65
C PHE A 79 28.62 32.72 53.90
N SER A 80 28.18 33.96 54.13
CA SER A 80 26.81 34.24 54.61
C SER A 80 25.90 34.93 53.58
N LEU A 81 26.42 35.39 52.44
CA LEU A 81 25.62 36.14 51.45
C LEU A 81 25.37 35.39 50.12
N ALA A 82 26.02 34.24 49.90
CA ALA A 82 25.85 33.44 48.68
C ALA A 82 24.74 32.37 48.81
N VAL A 83 24.30 32.05 50.02
CA VAL A 83 23.29 30.99 50.28
C VAL A 83 21.86 31.52 50.09
N GLY A 84 21.64 32.83 50.24
CA GLY A 84 20.31 33.44 50.01
C GLY A 84 19.93 33.59 48.53
N LEU A 85 20.91 33.76 47.63
CA LEU A 85 20.65 33.95 46.20
C LEU A 85 20.50 32.61 45.44
N ALA A 86 21.05 31.52 45.98
CA ALA A 86 20.97 30.19 45.37
C ALA A 86 19.62 29.47 45.62
N LEU A 87 18.84 29.91 46.62
CA LEU A 87 17.52 29.35 46.94
C LEU A 87 16.34 30.08 46.24
N VAL A 88 16.57 31.26 45.66
CA VAL A 88 15.54 32.02 44.94
C VAL A 88 15.58 31.75 43.42
N PHE A 89 16.65 31.12 42.92
CA PHE A 89 16.84 30.88 41.49
C PHE A 89 16.15 29.65 40.85
N PRO A 90 15.56 28.66 41.56
CA PRO A 90 14.82 27.59 40.87
C PRO A 90 13.35 27.95 40.56
N ALA A 91 12.86 29.13 40.98
CA ALA A 91 11.46 29.52 40.81
C ALA A 91 11.09 30.06 39.40
N LEU A 92 12.03 30.12 38.46
CA LEU A 92 11.81 30.59 37.08
C LEU A 92 12.14 29.54 36.01
N LEU A 93 11.96 28.25 36.31
CA LEU A 93 11.89 27.24 35.26
C LEU A 93 10.51 27.36 34.57
N PRO A 94 10.42 27.78 33.30
CA PRO A 94 9.15 27.76 32.59
C PRO A 94 8.65 26.31 32.59
N ALA A 95 7.46 26.09 33.14
CA ALA A 95 6.77 24.82 33.05
C ALA A 95 6.66 24.46 31.56
N GLN A 96 7.51 23.54 31.10
CA GLN A 96 7.38 22.96 29.77
C GLN A 96 6.07 22.18 29.77
N GLN A 97 5.00 22.85 29.35
CA GLN A 97 3.72 22.20 29.11
C GLN A 97 4.00 21.06 28.13
N PRO A 98 3.66 19.81 28.47
CA PRO A 98 3.83 18.70 27.55
C PRO A 98 3.06 19.05 26.27
N ALA A 99 3.79 19.15 25.16
CA ALA A 99 3.19 19.43 23.87
C ALA A 99 2.08 18.39 23.65
N ALA A 100 0.84 18.85 23.56
CA ALA A 100 -0.29 17.97 23.29
C ALA A 100 0.03 17.21 21.98
N PRO A 101 -0.14 15.88 21.95
CA PRO A 101 0.17 15.11 20.76
C PRO A 101 -0.70 15.61 19.61
N THR A 102 -0.04 16.19 18.59
CA THR A 102 -0.71 16.60 17.36
C THR A 102 -1.06 15.34 16.56
N VAL A 103 -2.35 15.02 16.51
CA VAL A 103 -2.86 13.86 15.78
C VAL A 103 -3.44 14.36 14.46
N ARG A 104 -2.91 13.86 13.34
CA ARG A 104 -3.41 14.27 12.02
C ARG A 104 -4.73 13.57 11.75
N LEU A 105 -5.69 14.31 11.18
CA LEU A 105 -7.01 13.78 10.87
C LEU A 105 -6.97 12.51 9.99
N LYS A 106 -6.02 12.44 9.04
CA LYS A 106 -5.80 11.26 8.18
C LYS A 106 -5.37 9.99 8.93
N ASP A 107 -4.84 10.12 10.15
CA ASP A 107 -4.37 8.99 10.95
C ASP A 107 -5.53 8.38 11.78
N ILE A 108 -6.58 9.16 12.06
CA ILE A 108 -7.73 8.76 12.91
C ILE A 108 -9.05 8.61 12.15
N ALA A 109 -9.13 9.09 10.91
CA ALA A 109 -10.35 9.07 10.14
C ALA A 109 -10.12 8.95 8.62
N GLN A 110 -11.16 8.45 7.94
CA GLN A 110 -11.25 8.30 6.50
C GLN A 110 -12.44 9.09 5.95
N ILE A 111 -12.34 9.56 4.72
CA ILE A 111 -13.44 10.27 4.07
C ILE A 111 -14.47 9.24 3.56
N ARG A 112 -15.74 9.43 3.92
CA ARG A 112 -16.84 8.59 3.42
C ARG A 112 -16.95 8.73 1.90
N GLY A 113 -17.00 7.60 1.21
CA GLY A 113 -17.06 7.54 -0.26
C GLY A 113 -15.70 7.34 -0.93
N VAL A 114 -14.60 7.43 -0.17
CA VAL A 114 -13.26 7.08 -0.65
C VAL A 114 -13.05 5.58 -0.42
N ARG A 115 -13.11 4.81 -1.50
CA ARG A 115 -12.97 3.34 -1.47
C ARG A 115 -11.99 2.89 -2.53
N THR A 116 -11.24 1.83 -2.23
CA THR A 116 -10.54 1.06 -3.26
C THR A 116 -11.57 0.29 -4.08
N ASN A 117 -11.36 0.19 -5.38
CA ASN A 117 -12.23 -0.57 -6.28
C ASN A 117 -11.47 -1.79 -6.77
N GLN A 118 -12.08 -2.96 -6.61
CA GLN A 118 -11.51 -4.20 -7.12
C GLN A 118 -11.82 -4.30 -8.61
N LEU A 119 -10.79 -4.58 -9.40
CA LEU A 119 -10.92 -4.82 -10.82
C LEU A 119 -10.65 -6.30 -11.09
N VAL A 120 -11.44 -6.87 -12.00
CA VAL A 120 -11.32 -8.26 -12.44
C VAL A 120 -11.27 -8.31 -13.96
N GLY A 121 -10.39 -9.16 -14.49
CA GLY A 121 -10.26 -9.39 -15.92
C GLY A 121 -10.04 -10.87 -16.20
N TYR A 122 -10.50 -11.30 -17.36
CA TYR A 122 -10.22 -12.62 -17.90
C TYR A 122 -9.16 -12.47 -18.99
N GLY A 123 -8.01 -13.12 -18.78
CA GLY A 123 -6.84 -12.96 -19.62
C GLY A 123 -6.28 -14.29 -20.13
N ILE A 124 -5.31 -14.17 -21.02
CA ILE A 124 -4.58 -15.31 -21.58
C ILE A 124 -3.09 -15.09 -21.30
N VAL A 125 -2.44 -16.08 -20.72
CA VAL A 125 -0.98 -16.13 -20.54
C VAL A 125 -0.39 -17.05 -21.58
N VAL A 126 0.65 -16.58 -22.27
CA VAL A 126 1.37 -17.33 -23.31
C VAL A 126 2.84 -17.49 -22.94
N GLY A 127 3.55 -18.38 -23.63
CA GLY A 127 4.99 -18.60 -23.43
C GLY A 127 5.31 -19.54 -22.27
N LEU A 128 4.35 -20.39 -21.87
CA LEU A 128 4.57 -21.42 -20.87
C LEU A 128 5.29 -22.63 -21.48
N GLU A 129 6.18 -23.26 -20.73
CA GLU A 129 7.00 -24.40 -21.17
C GLU A 129 6.22 -25.74 -21.04
N GLY A 130 5.10 -25.87 -21.73
CA GLY A 130 4.24 -27.07 -21.64
C GLY A 130 3.51 -27.24 -20.29
N THR A 131 3.53 -26.20 -19.44
CA THR A 131 2.87 -26.15 -18.13
C THR A 131 1.55 -25.39 -18.14
N GLY A 132 1.08 -24.95 -19.31
CA GLY A 132 -0.24 -24.34 -19.50
C GLY A 132 -1.38 -25.35 -19.37
N ASP A 133 -2.56 -24.93 -19.77
CA ASP A 133 -3.77 -25.73 -19.66
C ASP A 133 -3.74 -26.94 -20.61
N SER A 134 -4.49 -27.98 -20.25
CA SER A 134 -4.68 -29.11 -21.15
C SER A 134 -5.74 -28.80 -22.22
N ASN A 135 -5.78 -29.62 -23.27
CA ASN A 135 -6.81 -29.49 -24.32
C ASN A 135 -8.24 -29.76 -23.78
N GLY A 136 -8.39 -30.30 -22.55
CA GLY A 136 -9.68 -30.46 -21.88
C GLY A 136 -10.22 -29.15 -21.29
N ALA A 137 -9.39 -28.11 -21.17
CA ALA A 137 -9.80 -26.78 -20.73
C ALA A 137 -10.54 -26.04 -21.86
N LEU A 138 -11.83 -26.35 -22.02
CA LEU A 138 -12.69 -25.78 -23.08
C LEU A 138 -12.67 -24.24 -23.09
N PHE A 139 -12.62 -23.61 -21.92
CA PHE A 139 -12.54 -22.14 -21.80
C PHE A 139 -11.25 -21.59 -22.40
N THR A 140 -10.10 -22.24 -22.21
CA THR A 140 -8.80 -21.80 -22.74
C THR A 140 -8.76 -21.92 -24.26
N VAL A 141 -9.20 -23.06 -24.80
CA VAL A 141 -9.27 -23.29 -26.25
C VAL A 141 -10.15 -22.24 -26.92
N GLN A 142 -11.37 -22.01 -26.40
CA GLN A 142 -12.28 -21.02 -26.95
C GLN A 142 -11.71 -19.60 -26.85
N SER A 143 -11.00 -19.29 -25.77
CA SER A 143 -10.43 -17.96 -25.56
C SER A 143 -9.31 -17.66 -26.55
N VAL A 144 -8.45 -18.64 -26.80
CA VAL A 144 -7.40 -18.54 -27.83
C VAL A 144 -8.04 -18.41 -29.21
N ALA A 145 -9.06 -19.21 -29.52
CA ALA A 145 -9.78 -19.11 -30.79
C ALA A 145 -10.39 -17.71 -30.99
N ASN A 146 -11.13 -17.19 -30.01
CA ASN A 146 -11.73 -15.84 -30.04
C ASN A 146 -10.68 -14.74 -30.17
N MET A 147 -9.50 -14.92 -29.56
CA MET A 147 -8.40 -13.97 -29.66
C MET A 147 -7.81 -13.95 -31.06
N LEU A 148 -7.52 -15.12 -31.63
CA LEU A 148 -7.02 -15.25 -33.01
C LEU A 148 -8.04 -14.70 -34.02
N GLU A 149 -9.33 -14.92 -33.80
CA GLU A 149 -10.40 -14.41 -34.64
C GLU A 149 -10.44 -12.87 -34.67
N ARG A 150 -10.15 -12.20 -33.54
CA ARG A 150 -10.02 -10.73 -33.49
C ARG A 150 -8.85 -10.20 -34.33
N PHE A 151 -7.84 -11.03 -34.59
CA PHE A 151 -6.72 -10.72 -35.48
C PHE A 151 -6.98 -11.20 -36.93
N GLY A 152 -8.20 -11.65 -37.25
CA GLY A 152 -8.58 -12.13 -38.58
C GLY A 152 -8.15 -13.57 -38.87
N ILE A 153 -7.68 -14.31 -37.86
CA ILE A 153 -7.21 -15.69 -38.02
C ILE A 153 -8.29 -16.63 -37.48
N THR A 154 -9.00 -17.30 -38.39
CA THR A 154 -9.99 -18.32 -38.00
C THR A 154 -9.30 -19.67 -37.84
N VAL A 155 -9.34 -20.23 -36.63
CA VAL A 155 -8.79 -21.57 -36.35
C VAL A 155 -9.88 -22.45 -35.75
N PRO A 156 -10.11 -23.67 -36.25
CA PRO A 156 -11.04 -24.59 -35.63
C PRO A 156 -10.55 -24.96 -34.21
N PRO A 157 -11.41 -24.90 -33.18
CA PRO A 157 -11.02 -25.18 -31.79
C PRO A 157 -10.29 -26.51 -31.59
N ASN A 158 -10.67 -27.54 -32.36
CA ASN A 158 -10.12 -28.89 -32.27
C ASN A 158 -8.66 -29.01 -32.74
N ALA A 159 -8.16 -28.03 -33.51
CA ALA A 159 -6.79 -28.01 -34.00
C ALA A 159 -5.82 -27.27 -33.04
N LEU A 160 -6.35 -26.52 -32.07
CA LEU A 160 -5.54 -25.73 -31.15
C LEU A 160 -4.96 -26.61 -30.03
N LYS A 161 -3.65 -26.54 -29.86
CA LYS A 161 -2.95 -27.15 -28.72
C LYS A 161 -2.60 -26.07 -27.70
N VAL A 162 -3.21 -26.11 -26.53
CA VAL A 162 -3.10 -25.05 -25.51
C VAL A 162 -2.07 -25.34 -24.41
N LYS A 163 -1.22 -26.37 -24.55
CA LYS A 163 -0.22 -26.72 -23.51
C LYS A 163 0.77 -25.60 -23.13
N ASN A 164 0.97 -24.61 -24.00
CA ASN A 164 1.86 -23.47 -23.76
C ASN A 164 1.10 -22.17 -23.42
N VAL A 165 -0.20 -22.30 -23.16
CA VAL A 165 -1.13 -21.19 -22.93
C VAL A 165 -1.98 -21.52 -21.70
N ALA A 166 -2.27 -20.53 -20.88
CA ALA A 166 -3.18 -20.68 -19.76
C ALA A 166 -4.24 -19.58 -19.77
N ALA A 167 -5.48 -19.93 -19.47
CA ALA A 167 -6.51 -18.95 -19.16
C ALA A 167 -6.41 -18.55 -17.69
N VAL A 168 -6.44 -17.24 -17.45
CA VAL A 168 -6.16 -16.67 -16.13
C VAL A 168 -7.20 -15.64 -15.72
N MET A 169 -7.44 -15.55 -14.41
CA MET A 169 -8.09 -14.40 -13.80
C MET A 169 -7.01 -13.41 -13.43
N VAL A 170 -7.22 -12.16 -13.81
CA VAL A 170 -6.38 -11.03 -13.42
C VAL A 170 -7.18 -10.19 -12.44
N THR A 171 -6.62 -9.94 -11.27
CA THR A 171 -7.22 -9.10 -10.24
C THR A 171 -6.29 -7.95 -9.92
N ALA A 172 -6.86 -6.75 -9.76
CA ALA A 172 -6.13 -5.55 -9.38
C ALA A 172 -6.93 -4.72 -8.39
N GLU A 173 -6.24 -3.94 -7.57
CA GLU A 173 -6.87 -2.97 -6.69
C GLU A 173 -6.61 -1.57 -7.24
N LEU A 174 -7.68 -0.89 -7.63
CA LEU A 174 -7.62 0.50 -8.07
C LEU A 174 -7.69 1.41 -6.84
N PRO A 175 -6.60 2.14 -6.52
CA PRO A 175 -6.61 3.04 -5.39
C PRO A 175 -7.62 4.18 -5.61
N PRO A 176 -8.18 4.75 -4.52
CA PRO A 176 -9.01 5.93 -4.64
C PRO A 176 -8.21 7.08 -5.26
N PHE A 177 -8.88 7.91 -6.07
CA PHE A 177 -8.26 9.04 -6.77
C PHE A 177 -7.14 8.66 -7.76
N ALA A 178 -7.12 7.41 -8.20
CA ALA A 178 -6.29 6.97 -9.31
C ALA A 178 -6.57 7.83 -10.55
N ARG A 179 -5.49 8.33 -11.17
CA ARG A 179 -5.53 9.11 -12.40
C ARG A 179 -5.28 8.22 -13.62
N ALA A 180 -5.86 8.59 -14.75
CA ALA A 180 -5.50 7.97 -16.01
C ALA A 180 -4.00 8.15 -16.32
N GLY A 181 -3.36 7.11 -16.85
CA GLY A 181 -1.92 7.08 -17.14
C GLY A 181 -1.05 6.54 -16.00
N ASN A 182 -1.57 6.41 -14.79
CA ASN A 182 -0.85 5.73 -13.71
C ASN A 182 -0.88 4.21 -13.90
N THR A 183 0.09 3.53 -13.30
CA THR A 183 0.15 2.07 -13.29
C THR A 183 -0.19 1.50 -11.90
N ILE A 184 -0.74 0.29 -11.89
CA ILE A 184 -1.05 -0.48 -10.68
C ILE A 184 -0.53 -1.91 -10.80
N ASP A 185 -0.29 -2.52 -9.65
CA ASP A 185 0.08 -3.94 -9.56
C ASP A 185 -1.12 -4.82 -9.89
N VAL A 186 -0.84 -5.95 -10.55
CA VAL A 186 -1.83 -6.98 -10.80
C VAL A 186 -1.38 -8.34 -10.29
N VAL A 187 -2.36 -9.13 -9.86
CA VAL A 187 -2.20 -10.53 -9.50
C VAL A 187 -2.88 -11.35 -10.58
N VAL A 188 -2.19 -12.38 -11.07
CA VAL A 188 -2.66 -13.26 -12.12
C VAL A 188 -2.72 -14.67 -11.56
N SER A 189 -3.88 -15.30 -11.67
CA SER A 189 -4.14 -16.63 -11.14
C SER A 189 -4.69 -17.53 -12.25
N SER A 190 -4.15 -18.74 -12.38
CA SER A 190 -4.72 -19.74 -13.29
C SER A 190 -6.14 -20.08 -12.88
N ILE A 191 -7.06 -20.13 -13.87
CA ILE A 191 -8.43 -20.63 -13.68
C ILE A 191 -8.52 -22.10 -14.06
N GLY A 192 -7.67 -22.51 -15.00
CA GLY A 192 -7.65 -23.85 -15.53
C GLY A 192 -6.74 -24.80 -14.79
N ASP A 193 -6.32 -25.82 -15.53
CA ASP A 193 -5.48 -26.91 -15.07
C ASP A 193 -3.99 -26.71 -15.35
N ALA A 194 -3.58 -25.47 -15.67
CA ALA A 194 -2.17 -25.11 -15.79
C ALA A 194 -1.37 -25.49 -14.53
N ARG A 195 -0.24 -26.17 -14.75
CA ARG A 195 0.67 -26.65 -13.71
C ARG A 195 1.57 -25.55 -13.16
N SER A 196 1.89 -24.55 -13.99
CA SER A 196 2.77 -23.43 -13.63
C SER A 196 2.58 -22.27 -14.60
N LEU A 197 2.55 -21.05 -14.06
CA LEU A 197 2.58 -19.79 -14.81
C LEU A 197 4.00 -19.23 -15.00
N GLN A 198 5.03 -20.01 -14.63
CA GLN A 198 6.43 -19.60 -14.74
C GLN A 198 6.81 -19.27 -16.19
N GLY A 199 7.53 -18.16 -16.38
CA GLY A 199 8.00 -17.73 -17.71
C GLY A 199 6.89 -17.21 -18.63
N GLY A 200 5.64 -17.24 -18.18
CA GLY A 200 4.51 -16.75 -18.94
C GLY A 200 4.49 -15.23 -19.08
N THR A 201 3.84 -14.76 -20.14
CA THR A 201 3.51 -13.36 -20.37
C THR A 201 2.00 -13.21 -20.52
N LEU A 202 1.41 -12.29 -19.74
CA LEU A 202 0.00 -11.93 -19.82
C LEU A 202 -0.21 -11.07 -21.07
N LEU A 203 -1.10 -11.51 -21.95
CA LEU A 203 -1.59 -10.71 -23.06
C LEU A 203 -2.50 -9.59 -22.57
N GLN A 204 -2.60 -8.52 -23.36
CA GLN A 204 -3.41 -7.35 -23.04
C GLN A 204 -4.83 -7.74 -22.58
N THR A 205 -5.11 -7.49 -21.30
CA THR A 205 -6.32 -7.94 -20.62
C THR A 205 -7.05 -6.74 -20.02
N PRO A 206 -8.28 -6.43 -20.47
CA PRO A 206 -9.07 -5.35 -19.88
C PRO A 206 -9.56 -5.77 -18.49
N LEU A 207 -9.36 -4.89 -17.51
CA LEU A 207 -9.82 -5.07 -16.14
C LEU A 207 -11.08 -4.24 -15.89
N ARG A 208 -12.13 -4.93 -15.47
CA ARG A 208 -13.47 -4.37 -15.26
C ARG A 208 -13.78 -4.18 -13.79
N GLY A 209 -14.47 -3.09 -13.46
CA GLY A 209 -15.05 -2.87 -12.14
C GLY A 209 -16.35 -3.65 -11.96
N ALA A 210 -16.95 -3.53 -10.76
CA ALA A 210 -18.24 -4.15 -10.43
C ALA A 210 -19.42 -3.61 -11.28
N ASP A 211 -19.25 -2.45 -11.91
CA ASP A 211 -20.18 -1.83 -12.86
C ASP A 211 -20.02 -2.36 -14.31
N GLY A 212 -19.08 -3.27 -14.54
CA GLY A 212 -18.77 -3.83 -15.85
C GLY A 212 -17.95 -2.93 -16.78
N GLN A 213 -17.58 -1.73 -16.34
CA GLN A 213 -16.78 -0.78 -17.13
C GLN A 213 -15.29 -1.12 -17.02
N VAL A 214 -14.53 -0.88 -18.09
CA VAL A 214 -13.07 -1.07 -18.09
C VAL A 214 -12.41 0.15 -17.48
N TYR A 215 -11.64 -0.06 -16.41
CA TYR A 215 -10.91 0.99 -15.71
C TYR A 215 -9.40 0.94 -15.94
N ALA A 216 -8.87 -0.27 -16.16
CA ALA A 216 -7.45 -0.48 -16.39
C ALA A 216 -7.23 -1.59 -17.42
N VAL A 217 -6.05 -1.62 -18.01
CA VAL A 217 -5.62 -2.66 -18.94
C VAL A 217 -4.32 -3.26 -18.44
N ALA A 218 -4.31 -4.57 -18.20
CA ALA A 218 -3.16 -5.30 -17.68
C ALA A 218 -2.40 -6.01 -18.81
N GLN A 219 -1.08 -5.95 -18.78
CA GLN A 219 -0.20 -6.68 -19.68
C GLN A 219 1.19 -6.86 -19.04
N GLY A 220 1.90 -7.93 -19.38
CA GLY A 220 3.32 -8.01 -19.11
C GLY A 220 3.82 -9.39 -18.68
N PRO A 221 5.14 -9.52 -18.45
CA PRO A 221 5.74 -10.76 -18.00
C PRO A 221 5.33 -11.06 -16.55
N LEU A 222 5.01 -12.33 -16.26
CA LEU A 222 4.64 -12.76 -14.92
C LEU A 222 5.88 -13.02 -14.08
N SER A 223 5.87 -12.50 -12.85
CA SER A 223 6.81 -12.88 -11.81
C SER A 223 6.11 -13.81 -10.82
N ILE A 224 6.61 -15.03 -10.66
CA ILE A 224 6.08 -16.00 -9.69
C ILE A 224 7.00 -16.08 -8.47
N GLY A 225 6.42 -16.33 -7.30
CA GLY A 225 7.15 -16.35 -6.04
C GLY A 225 7.95 -17.63 -5.76
N GLY A 226 7.92 -18.66 -6.61
CA GLY A 226 8.43 -19.99 -6.30
C GLY A 226 9.20 -20.68 -7.43
N PHE A 227 10.21 -21.46 -7.06
CA PHE A 227 10.89 -22.39 -7.97
C PHE A 227 10.51 -23.83 -7.60
N ASN A 228 9.98 -24.58 -8.57
CA ASN A 228 9.72 -26.02 -8.42
C ASN A 228 11.00 -26.80 -8.74
N PHE A 229 11.96 -26.86 -7.81
CA PHE A 229 13.05 -27.85 -7.91
C PHE A 229 12.71 -29.08 -7.07
N GLY A 230 12.38 -30.18 -7.75
CA GLY A 230 12.18 -31.49 -7.15
C GLY A 230 13.42 -32.37 -7.35
N GLY A 231 14.37 -32.28 -6.42
CA GLY A 231 15.54 -33.16 -6.39
C GLY A 231 15.85 -33.63 -4.97
N GLY A 232 15.76 -34.95 -4.74
CA GLY A 232 16.61 -35.69 -3.81
C GLY A 232 16.46 -35.57 -2.28
N GLY A 233 15.50 -34.83 -1.70
CA GLY A 233 15.27 -34.96 -0.25
C GLY A 233 14.52 -33.86 0.49
N ALA A 234 14.29 -32.69 -0.10
CA ALA A 234 13.53 -31.62 0.56
C ALA A 234 12.59 -30.94 -0.42
N ARG A 235 11.36 -31.44 -0.52
CA ARG A 235 10.28 -30.81 -1.28
C ARG A 235 9.76 -29.60 -0.49
N VAL A 236 10.55 -28.53 -0.42
CA VAL A 236 10.15 -27.28 0.23
C VAL A 236 9.28 -26.50 -0.76
N GLN A 237 8.05 -26.97 -0.95
CA GLN A 237 7.05 -26.22 -1.72
C GLN A 237 6.48 -25.11 -0.83
N ARG A 238 7.20 -23.99 -0.75
CA ARG A 238 6.79 -22.80 0.01
C ARG A 238 6.02 -21.77 -0.82
N ASN A 239 5.84 -21.99 -2.12
CA ASN A 239 5.23 -21.01 -3.03
C ASN A 239 4.32 -21.68 -4.06
N HIS A 240 3.20 -21.01 -4.37
CA HIS A 240 2.24 -21.42 -5.40
C HIS A 240 2.76 -20.99 -6.78
N THR A 241 2.92 -21.94 -7.70
CA THR A 241 3.42 -21.69 -9.07
C THR A 241 2.30 -21.38 -10.07
N THR A 242 1.05 -21.52 -9.66
CA THR A 242 -0.16 -21.19 -10.43
C THR A 242 -0.64 -19.75 -10.24
N VAL A 243 0.09 -18.96 -9.44
CA VAL A 243 -0.19 -17.54 -9.19
C VAL A 243 1.07 -16.73 -9.46
N GLY A 244 0.93 -15.66 -10.23
CA GLY A 244 1.97 -14.69 -10.52
C GLY A 244 1.53 -13.27 -10.18
N ARG A 245 2.51 -12.37 -10.12
CA ARG A 245 2.30 -10.93 -9.99
C ARG A 245 2.98 -10.22 -11.13
N ILE A 246 2.38 -9.12 -11.58
CA ILE A 246 3.01 -8.21 -12.53
C ILE A 246 3.04 -6.84 -11.84
N PRO A 247 4.19 -6.44 -11.28
CA PRO A 247 4.32 -5.14 -10.62
C PRO A 247 4.17 -4.03 -11.67
N ASN A 248 3.36 -3.01 -11.38
CA ASN A 248 3.02 -1.94 -12.32
C ASN A 248 2.51 -2.43 -13.69
N GLY A 249 1.89 -3.62 -13.72
CA GLY A 249 1.49 -4.30 -14.95
C GLY A 249 0.17 -3.83 -15.56
N ALA A 250 -0.63 -3.03 -14.85
CA ALA A 250 -1.86 -2.47 -15.39
C ALA A 250 -1.80 -0.95 -15.53
N LEU A 251 -2.16 -0.45 -16.70
CA LEU A 251 -2.32 0.97 -17.00
C LEU A 251 -3.77 1.40 -16.73
N ILE A 252 -3.96 2.49 -15.99
CA ILE A 252 -5.27 3.04 -15.70
C ILE A 252 -5.74 3.88 -16.89
N GLU A 253 -6.85 3.50 -17.50
CA GLU A 253 -7.47 4.19 -18.63
C GLU A 253 -8.59 5.14 -18.18
N ARG A 254 -9.25 4.84 -17.07
CA ARG A 254 -10.42 5.59 -16.59
C ARG A 254 -10.34 5.84 -15.09
N GLU A 255 -10.66 7.07 -14.69
CA GLU A 255 -10.79 7.46 -13.29
C GLU A 255 -12.15 7.01 -12.75
N VAL A 256 -12.20 6.61 -11.47
CA VAL A 256 -13.47 6.37 -10.79
C VAL A 256 -14.02 7.72 -10.33
N PRO A 257 -15.26 8.10 -10.71
CA PRO A 257 -15.88 9.31 -10.21
C PRO A 257 -16.05 9.22 -8.69
N ALA A 258 -15.19 9.91 -7.95
CA ALA A 258 -15.24 9.96 -6.50
C ALA A 258 -16.27 11.01 -6.07
N ASN A 259 -17.51 10.59 -5.85
CA ASN A 259 -18.55 11.44 -5.27
C ASN A 259 -18.36 11.54 -3.75
N PHE A 260 -17.29 12.20 -3.30
CA PHE A 260 -17.07 12.47 -1.87
C PHE A 260 -17.80 13.72 -1.37
N LEU A 261 -18.21 14.59 -2.29
CA LEU A 261 -19.13 15.69 -2.02
C LEU A 261 -20.56 15.16 -2.21
N GLN A 262 -21.28 14.97 -1.11
CA GLN A 262 -22.71 14.70 -1.17
C GLN A 262 -23.43 15.99 -1.63
N GLY A 263 -24.64 15.87 -2.17
CA GLY A 263 -25.38 16.94 -2.88
C GLY A 263 -25.46 18.32 -2.19
N ASP A 264 -25.18 18.37 -0.88
CA ASP A 264 -25.15 19.60 -0.07
C ASP A 264 -23.73 20.17 0.09
N ASN A 265 -22.77 19.75 -0.74
CA ASN A 265 -21.36 20.15 -0.70
C ASN A 265 -20.67 19.87 0.66
N SER A 266 -21.17 18.91 1.43
CA SER A 266 -20.64 18.54 2.74
C SER A 266 -19.72 17.32 2.68
N LEU A 267 -18.54 17.42 3.29
CA LEU A 267 -17.59 16.32 3.47
C LEU A 267 -18.00 15.50 4.71
N THR A 268 -18.23 14.19 4.55
CA THR A 268 -18.47 13.30 5.69
C THR A 268 -17.19 12.55 6.04
N ILE A 269 -16.71 12.73 7.26
CA ILE A 269 -15.53 12.03 7.78
C ILE A 269 -16.00 10.90 8.70
N GLN A 270 -15.38 9.73 8.56
CA GLN A 270 -15.65 8.55 9.36
C GLN A 270 -14.41 8.18 10.16
N LEU A 271 -14.52 8.25 11.48
CA LEU A 271 -13.45 7.83 12.40
C LEU A 271 -13.19 6.33 12.29
N HIS A 272 -11.92 5.92 12.38
CA HIS A 272 -11.54 4.50 12.44
C HIS A 272 -12.08 3.83 13.71
N LYS A 273 -12.05 4.56 14.83
CA LYS A 273 -12.64 4.16 16.11
C LYS A 273 -13.84 5.08 16.38
N PRO A 274 -15.09 4.59 16.29
CA PRO A 274 -16.26 5.42 16.50
C PRO A 274 -16.34 5.83 17.98
N ASP A 275 -16.21 7.12 18.24
CA ASP A 275 -16.36 7.71 19.57
C ASP A 275 -16.95 9.11 19.46
N PHE A 276 -17.98 9.40 20.27
CA PHE A 276 -18.68 10.67 20.28
C PHE A 276 -17.80 11.81 20.80
N THR A 277 -16.92 11.53 21.77
CA THR A 277 -16.06 12.59 22.33
C THR A 277 -15.01 13.05 21.32
N THR A 278 -14.46 12.10 20.56
CA THR A 278 -13.52 12.39 19.47
C THR A 278 -14.23 13.07 18.29
N ALA A 279 -15.44 12.63 17.92
CA ALA A 279 -16.21 13.25 16.83
C ALA A 279 -16.58 14.71 17.09
N ALA A 280 -16.82 15.09 18.35
CA ALA A 280 -17.16 16.46 18.72
C ALA A 280 -15.95 17.42 18.79
N ARG A 281 -14.72 16.88 18.88
CA ARG A 281 -13.48 17.65 19.03
C ARG A 281 -12.78 17.94 17.70
N VAL A 282 -13.24 17.34 16.61
CA VAL A 282 -12.65 17.38 15.27
C VAL A 282 -13.51 18.19 14.33
#